data_AF-A0A966Q2S6-F1
#
_entry.id   AF-A0A966Q2S6-F1
#
_cell.length_a   1.000
_cell.length_b   1.000
_cell.length_c   1.000
_cell.angle_alpha   90.00
_cell.angle_beta   90.00
_cell.angle_gamma   90.00
#
_symmetry.space_group_name_H-M   'P 1'
#
loop_
_entity.id
_entity.type
_entity.pdbx_description
1 polymer ?
#
loop_
_entity_poly.entity_id
_entity_poly.type
_entity_poly.pdbx_seq_one_letter_code
_entity_poly.pdbx_strand_id
1 'polypeptide(L)'
;MKLTIDEKKLTKALALWGKLTKEEQAKELRSSGRALAVRLTNATQPFGMNADARKKGENAILRDIAAITKPLNKEWYAEAQRMRQFDPGAFRRRFTTKDGRVWLEEQDYELNPSNIKEFHQKMRNRSTGRTKTAGMKTRDIGRHGAADRGYVLDKVQAKYIKETQKKVGIAKAGWAECASMLGGFARVKGVGFVQGWIQKLISKYGKGSVTVTDKYVELKNSIPWIGRALSRSNLQKTLDIQRNTLAKSVIAIVKHNSKKAGFA
;
A
#
# COMPACT_ATOMS: atom_id res chain seq x y z
N MET A 1 -1.79 -26.09 11.28
CA MET A 1 -2.66 -25.18 12.07
C MET A 1 -4.09 -25.35 11.58
N LYS A 2 -4.94 -26.07 12.33
CA LYS A 2 -6.36 -26.28 11.98
C LYS A 2 -7.16 -25.07 12.48
N LEU A 3 -7.72 -24.28 11.56
CA LEU A 3 -8.63 -23.18 11.88
C LEU A 3 -10.03 -23.76 12.08
N THR A 4 -10.49 -23.86 13.32
CA THR A 4 -11.87 -24.22 13.65
C THR A 4 -12.73 -22.95 13.56
N ILE A 5 -13.46 -22.78 12.47
CA ILE A 5 -14.40 -21.67 12.31
C ILE A 5 -15.74 -22.08 12.94
N ASP A 6 -16.25 -21.30 13.90
CA ASP A 6 -17.61 -21.49 14.45
C ASP A 6 -18.65 -21.08 13.39
N GLU A 7 -19.03 -22.05 12.55
CA GLU A 7 -19.98 -21.83 11.46
C GLU A 7 -21.43 -21.65 11.93
N LYS A 8 -21.75 -22.01 13.18
CA LYS A 8 -23.14 -22.02 13.69
C LYS A 8 -23.82 -20.66 13.55
N LYS A 9 -23.09 -19.57 13.83
CA LYS A 9 -23.61 -18.20 13.72
C LYS A 9 -23.90 -17.81 12.28
N LEU A 10 -23.06 -18.24 11.34
CA LEU A 10 -23.27 -17.96 9.93
C LEU A 10 -24.42 -18.77 9.37
N THR A 11 -24.49 -20.07 9.67
CA THR A 11 -25.58 -20.94 9.22
C THR A 11 -26.93 -20.40 9.71
N LYS A 12 -26.99 -19.96 10.98
CA LYS A 12 -28.17 -19.27 11.52
C LYS A 12 -28.47 -17.97 10.77
N ALA A 13 -27.46 -17.14 10.50
CA ALA A 13 -27.66 -15.90 9.76
C ALA A 13 -28.17 -16.14 8.34
N LEU A 14 -27.66 -17.15 7.63
CA LEU A 14 -28.11 -17.51 6.28
C LEU A 14 -29.56 -18.00 6.26
N ALA A 15 -29.96 -18.82 7.23
CA ALA A 15 -31.35 -19.24 7.37
C ALA A 15 -32.29 -18.05 7.64
N LEU A 16 -31.83 -17.05 8.38
CA LEU A 16 -32.60 -15.82 8.63
C LEU A 16 -32.55 -14.83 7.46
N TRP A 17 -31.51 -14.86 6.64
CA TRP A 17 -31.36 -13.97 5.48
C TRP A 17 -32.53 -14.12 4.52
N GLY A 18 -32.97 -15.35 4.23
CA GLY A 18 -34.13 -15.62 3.38
C GLY A 18 -35.46 -15.10 3.92
N LYS A 19 -35.52 -14.72 5.21
CA LYS A 19 -36.72 -14.12 5.83
C LYS A 19 -36.75 -12.59 5.71
N LEU A 20 -35.65 -11.96 5.30
CA LEU A 20 -35.60 -10.52 5.08
C LEU A 20 -36.30 -10.14 3.78
N THR A 21 -36.84 -8.92 3.73
CA THR A 21 -37.35 -8.37 2.47
C THR A 21 -36.19 -8.14 1.50
N LYS A 22 -36.49 -8.14 0.18
CA LYS A 22 -35.47 -7.86 -0.86
C LYS A 22 -34.79 -6.50 -0.65
N GLU A 23 -35.53 -5.51 -0.19
CA GLU A 23 -35.00 -4.17 0.08
C GLU A 23 -34.02 -4.18 1.26
N GLU A 24 -34.36 -4.86 2.36
CA GLU A 24 -33.48 -5.00 3.52
C GLU A 24 -32.19 -5.77 3.17
N GLN A 25 -32.32 -6.85 2.39
CA GLN A 25 -31.17 -7.61 1.89
C GLN A 25 -30.25 -6.71 1.05
N ALA A 26 -30.80 -5.96 0.09
CA ALA A 26 -30.03 -5.07 -0.76
C ALA A 26 -29.35 -3.94 0.04
N LYS A 27 -30.05 -3.36 1.01
CA LYS A 27 -29.51 -2.32 1.90
C LYS A 27 -28.36 -2.85 2.76
N GLU A 28 -28.53 -4.04 3.34
CA GLU A 28 -27.51 -4.66 4.17
C GLU A 28 -26.31 -5.12 3.35
N LEU A 29 -26.53 -5.65 2.14
CA LEU A 29 -25.46 -5.98 1.20
C LEU A 29 -24.62 -4.75 0.85
N ARG A 30 -25.26 -3.63 0.48
CA ARG A 30 -24.55 -2.37 0.18
C ARG A 30 -23.78 -1.85 1.40
N SER A 31 -24.40 -1.84 2.57
CA SER A 31 -23.77 -1.41 3.84
C SER A 31 -22.56 -2.28 4.18
N SER A 32 -22.70 -3.60 4.07
CA SER A 32 -21.64 -4.58 4.30
C SER A 32 -20.51 -4.46 3.28
N GLY A 33 -20.84 -4.26 2.00
CA GLY A 33 -19.87 -3.98 0.94
C GLY A 33 -19.08 -2.70 1.20
N ARG A 34 -19.75 -1.62 1.65
CA ARG A 34 -19.07 -0.38 2.06
C ARG A 34 -18.13 -0.63 3.23
N ALA A 35 -18.59 -1.34 4.26
CA ALA A 35 -17.77 -1.69 5.42
C ALA A 35 -16.54 -2.51 5.01
N LEU A 36 -16.70 -3.49 4.12
CA LEU A 36 -15.60 -4.27 3.57
C LEU A 36 -14.59 -3.39 2.84
N ALA A 37 -15.06 -2.51 1.95
CA ALA A 37 -14.20 -1.59 1.20
C ALA A 37 -13.38 -0.69 2.14
N VAL A 38 -13.98 -0.17 3.21
CA VAL A 38 -13.26 0.63 4.23
C VAL A 38 -12.26 -0.23 5.01
N ARG A 39 -12.60 -1.48 5.38
CA ARG A 39 -11.66 -2.39 6.03
C ARG A 39 -10.48 -2.73 5.12
N LEU A 40 -10.72 -3.00 3.85
CA LEU A 40 -9.68 -3.26 2.84
C LEU A 40 -8.78 -2.04 2.63
N THR A 41 -9.37 -0.84 2.61
CA THR A 41 -8.63 0.42 2.62
C THR A 41 -7.67 0.47 3.81
N ASN A 42 -8.15 0.13 5.02
CA ASN A 42 -7.34 0.12 6.24
C ASN A 42 -6.23 -0.96 6.23
N ALA A 43 -6.55 -2.15 5.71
CA ALA A 43 -5.66 -3.31 5.64
C ALA A 43 -4.62 -3.24 4.51
N THR A 44 -4.78 -2.32 3.55
CA THR A 44 -3.81 -2.11 2.46
C THR A 44 -2.65 -1.24 2.95
N GLN A 45 -1.43 -1.48 2.49
CA GLN A 45 -0.26 -0.67 2.86
C GLN A 45 -0.36 0.78 2.31
N PRO A 46 0.11 1.79 3.06
CA PRO A 46 0.59 1.70 4.45
C PRO A 46 -0.55 1.39 5.42
N PHE A 47 -0.38 0.44 6.35
CA PHE A 47 -1.47 -0.01 7.22
C PHE A 47 -2.03 1.11 8.09
N GLY A 48 -3.35 1.15 8.24
CA GLY A 48 -4.05 2.27 8.88
C GLY A 48 -4.56 3.30 7.88
N MET A 49 -5.42 4.22 8.32
CA MET A 49 -5.86 5.35 7.50
C MET A 49 -5.44 6.70 8.07
N ASN A 50 -4.95 6.77 9.31
CA ASN A 50 -4.60 8.01 10.00
C ASN A 50 -3.36 8.71 9.40
N ALA A 51 -3.06 9.91 9.89
CA ALA A 51 -1.90 10.69 9.48
C ALA A 51 -0.58 9.92 9.71
N ASP A 52 -0.49 9.11 10.76
CA ASP A 52 0.71 8.30 11.04
C ASP A 52 0.94 7.23 9.98
N ALA A 53 -0.12 6.56 9.51
CA ALA A 53 -0.02 5.59 8.42
C ALA A 53 0.52 6.26 7.15
N ARG A 54 0.03 7.46 6.84
CA ARG A 54 0.54 8.27 5.72
C ARG A 54 2.03 8.61 5.93
N LYS A 55 2.39 9.17 7.08
CA LYS A 55 3.77 9.55 7.43
C LYS A 55 4.72 8.36 7.38
N LYS A 56 4.30 7.18 7.85
CA LYS A 56 5.06 5.92 7.72
C LYS A 56 5.36 5.57 6.26
N GLY A 57 4.37 5.73 5.37
CA GLY A 57 4.55 5.53 3.93
C GLY A 57 5.52 6.54 3.31
N GLU A 58 5.35 7.82 3.65
CA GLU A 58 6.19 8.92 3.16
C GLU A 58 7.65 8.79 3.63
N ASN A 59 7.87 8.41 4.88
CA ASN A 59 9.19 8.14 5.45
C ASN A 59 9.87 6.93 4.81
N ALA A 60 9.08 5.92 4.41
CA ALA A 60 9.62 4.75 3.73
C ALA A 60 10.13 5.14 2.33
N ILE A 61 9.41 5.98 1.59
CA ILE A 61 9.88 6.52 0.29
C ILE A 61 11.14 7.39 0.47
N LEU A 62 11.15 8.25 1.49
CA LEU A 62 12.31 9.09 1.79
C LEU A 62 13.54 8.22 2.04
N ARG A 63 13.44 7.20 2.89
CA ARG A 63 14.55 6.28 3.16
C ARG A 63 14.97 5.51 1.91
N ASP A 64 14.00 5.04 1.12
CA ASP A 64 14.28 4.28 -0.09
C ASP A 64 15.10 5.11 -1.10
N ILE A 65 14.74 6.39 -1.31
CA ILE A 65 15.44 7.29 -2.25
C ILE A 65 16.76 7.79 -1.65
N ALA A 66 16.78 8.20 -0.37
CA ALA A 66 17.99 8.68 0.30
C ALA A 66 19.07 7.61 0.41
N ALA A 67 18.71 6.33 0.52
CA ALA A 67 19.68 5.24 0.56
C ALA A 67 20.48 5.08 -0.74
N ILE A 68 19.92 5.49 -1.88
CA ILE A 68 20.53 5.30 -3.21
C ILE A 68 21.01 6.61 -3.85
N THR A 69 20.80 7.75 -3.19
CA THR A 69 21.18 9.06 -3.73
C THR A 69 22.04 9.87 -2.75
N LYS A 70 23.00 10.61 -3.28
CA LYS A 70 23.90 11.53 -2.57
C LYS A 70 23.50 12.97 -2.95
N PRO A 71 22.68 13.64 -2.12
CA PRO A 71 22.33 15.04 -2.36
C PRO A 71 23.58 15.92 -2.21
N LEU A 72 23.86 16.73 -3.23
CA LEU A 72 24.91 17.74 -3.25
C LEU A 72 24.32 19.14 -3.46
N ASN A 73 24.92 20.12 -2.78
CA ASN A 73 24.65 21.52 -3.07
C ASN A 73 25.20 21.91 -4.47
N LYS A 74 24.91 23.13 -4.94
CA LYS A 74 25.26 23.58 -6.29
C LYS A 74 26.78 23.52 -6.56
N GLU A 75 27.59 23.92 -5.59
CA GLU A 75 29.05 23.99 -5.71
C GLU A 75 29.66 22.60 -5.79
N TRP A 76 29.33 21.71 -4.86
CA TRP A 76 29.80 20.33 -4.85
C TRP A 76 29.30 19.52 -6.04
N TYR A 77 28.10 19.82 -6.54
CA TYR A 77 27.60 19.18 -7.76
C TYR A 77 28.41 19.60 -8.99
N ALA A 78 28.71 20.89 -9.13
CA ALA A 78 29.57 21.37 -10.22
C ALA A 78 30.99 20.80 -10.11
N GLU A 79 31.54 20.71 -8.90
CA GLU A 79 32.83 20.08 -8.66
C GLU A 79 32.83 18.58 -8.98
N ALA A 80 31.75 17.86 -8.64
CA ALA A 80 31.60 16.46 -9.02
C ALA A 80 31.54 16.28 -10.55
N GLN A 81 30.86 17.18 -11.26
CA GLN A 81 30.87 17.17 -12.73
C GLN A 81 32.27 17.43 -13.30
N ARG A 82 33.00 18.38 -12.70
CA ARG A 82 34.40 18.68 -13.05
C ARG A 82 35.29 17.45 -12.83
N MET A 83 35.29 16.89 -11.63
CA MET A 83 36.08 15.71 -11.27
C MET A 83 35.78 14.51 -12.17
N ARG A 84 34.53 14.33 -12.60
CA ARG A 84 34.17 13.23 -13.51
C ARG A 84 34.83 13.36 -14.88
N GLN A 85 35.13 14.57 -15.34
CA GLN A 85 35.85 14.81 -16.60
C GLN A 85 37.36 14.55 -16.44
N PHE A 86 37.94 14.92 -15.30
CA PHE A 86 39.38 14.78 -15.04
C PHE A 86 39.78 13.38 -14.57
N ASP A 87 39.00 12.78 -13.67
CA ASP A 87 39.21 11.45 -13.12
C ASP A 87 37.87 10.69 -13.01
N PRO A 88 37.44 10.01 -14.09
CA PRO A 88 36.26 9.14 -14.05
C PRO A 88 36.38 7.98 -13.06
N GLY A 89 37.61 7.61 -12.67
CA GLY A 89 37.91 6.54 -11.72
C GLY A 89 37.50 6.89 -10.29
N ALA A 90 37.51 8.18 -9.92
CA ALA A 90 37.10 8.66 -8.60
C ALA A 90 35.64 8.30 -8.23
N PHE A 91 34.79 8.06 -9.23
CA PHE A 91 33.38 7.69 -9.07
C PHE A 91 33.16 6.18 -9.07
N ARG A 92 34.24 5.39 -9.08
CA ARG A 92 34.21 3.93 -9.02
C ARG A 92 34.97 3.47 -7.80
N ARG A 93 34.30 2.71 -6.94
CA ARG A 93 34.94 2.05 -5.80
C ARG A 93 35.11 0.58 -6.11
N ARG A 94 36.34 0.12 -6.21
CA ARG A 94 36.69 -1.29 -6.37
C ARG A 94 37.09 -1.90 -5.04
N PHE A 95 36.57 -3.08 -4.76
CA PHE A 95 37.01 -3.89 -3.63
C PHE A 95 37.79 -5.08 -4.19
N THR A 96 39.06 -5.15 -3.82
CA THR A 96 40.00 -6.17 -4.26
C THR A 96 40.26 -7.19 -3.15
N THR A 97 40.55 -8.43 -3.53
CA THR A 97 41.11 -9.42 -2.60
C THR A 97 42.59 -9.10 -2.34
N LYS A 98 43.21 -9.84 -1.41
CA LYS A 98 44.66 -9.74 -1.16
C LYS A 98 45.49 -10.03 -2.42
N ASP A 99 44.97 -10.87 -3.31
CA ASP A 99 45.62 -11.25 -4.58
C ASP A 99 45.32 -10.27 -5.73
N GLY A 100 44.72 -9.11 -5.44
CA GLY A 100 44.43 -8.07 -6.43
C GLY A 100 43.18 -8.29 -7.29
N ARG A 101 42.47 -9.42 -7.14
CA ARG A 101 41.22 -9.68 -7.88
C ARG A 101 40.08 -8.78 -7.39
N VAL A 102 39.47 -8.02 -8.30
CA VAL A 102 38.26 -7.23 -8.00
C VAL A 102 37.07 -8.20 -7.85
N TRP A 103 36.43 -8.18 -6.69
CA TRP A 103 35.24 -9.00 -6.42
C TRP A 103 33.96 -8.16 -6.27
N LEU A 104 34.11 -6.83 -6.18
CA LEU A 104 33.00 -5.89 -6.09
C LEU A 104 33.40 -4.53 -6.70
N GLU A 105 32.51 -3.94 -7.49
CA GLU A 105 32.63 -2.56 -7.98
C GLU A 105 31.33 -1.82 -7.66
N GLU A 106 31.45 -0.60 -7.12
CA GLU A 106 30.34 0.33 -6.93
C GLU A 106 30.59 1.56 -7.81
N GLN A 107 29.53 2.04 -8.47
CA GLN A 107 29.62 3.25 -9.28
C GLN A 107 28.64 4.33 -8.81
N ASP A 108 29.15 5.55 -8.75
CA ASP A 108 28.35 6.76 -8.57
C ASP A 108 27.91 7.31 -9.94
N TYR A 109 26.60 7.47 -10.12
CA TYR A 109 26.00 7.98 -11.35
C TYR A 109 25.56 9.43 -11.17
N GLU A 110 25.71 10.24 -12.21
CA GLU A 110 25.11 11.57 -12.24
C GLU A 110 23.60 11.46 -12.42
N LEU A 111 22.84 12.04 -11.50
CA LEU A 111 21.40 12.12 -11.60
C LEU A 111 20.91 13.54 -11.77
N ASN A 112 19.89 13.68 -12.60
CA ASN A 112 19.22 14.90 -12.94
C ASN A 112 17.69 14.64 -13.00
N PRO A 113 16.86 15.67 -13.29
CA PRO A 113 15.41 15.49 -13.34
C PRO A 113 14.92 14.44 -14.34
N SER A 114 15.65 14.16 -15.43
CA SER A 114 15.22 13.22 -16.46
C SER A 114 15.51 11.77 -16.10
N ASN A 115 16.63 11.47 -15.42
CA ASN A 115 17.07 10.09 -15.16
C ASN A 115 16.86 9.58 -13.73
N ILE A 116 16.63 10.45 -12.72
CA ILE A 116 16.49 10.04 -11.31
C ILE A 116 15.39 9.00 -11.10
N LYS A 117 14.30 9.11 -11.86
CA LYS A 117 13.18 8.18 -11.80
C LYS A 117 13.58 6.79 -12.28
N GLU A 118 14.26 6.72 -13.41
CA GLU A 118 14.71 5.46 -14.01
C GLU A 118 15.73 4.79 -13.10
N PHE A 119 16.71 5.55 -12.61
CA PHE A 119 17.68 5.08 -11.62
C PHE A 119 16.99 4.51 -10.38
N HIS A 120 16.05 5.25 -9.78
CA HIS A 120 15.29 4.77 -8.64
C HIS A 120 14.55 3.46 -8.96
N GLN A 121 13.90 3.31 -10.13
CA GLN A 121 13.25 2.05 -10.48
C GLN A 121 14.23 0.89 -10.69
N LYS A 122 15.39 1.13 -11.31
CA LYS A 122 16.46 0.13 -11.49
C LYS A 122 16.95 -0.42 -10.14
N MET A 123 17.00 0.43 -9.11
CA MET A 123 17.46 0.06 -7.77
C MET A 123 16.42 -0.67 -6.91
N ARG A 124 15.17 -0.78 -7.38
CA ARG A 124 14.10 -1.46 -6.63
C ARG A 124 14.18 -2.97 -6.81
N ASN A 125 14.05 -3.68 -5.69
CA ASN A 125 13.85 -5.11 -5.69
C ASN A 125 12.49 -5.44 -6.33
N ARG A 126 12.47 -6.34 -7.32
CA ARG A 126 11.25 -6.73 -8.04
C ARG A 126 10.20 -7.40 -7.15
N SER A 127 10.62 -8.12 -6.09
CA SER A 127 9.70 -8.82 -5.19
C SER A 127 9.10 -7.88 -4.14
N THR A 128 9.93 -7.06 -3.48
CA THR A 128 9.47 -6.20 -2.36
C THR A 128 9.06 -4.80 -2.82
N GLY A 129 9.50 -4.36 -3.99
CA GLY A 129 9.33 -3.00 -4.47
C GLY A 129 10.10 -1.94 -3.65
N ARG A 130 11.01 -2.34 -2.77
CA ARG A 130 11.89 -1.46 -1.98
C ARG A 130 13.24 -1.32 -2.64
N THR A 131 13.92 -0.21 -2.44
CA THR A 131 15.31 -0.09 -2.89
C THR A 131 16.18 -1.03 -2.06
N LYS A 132 17.24 -1.56 -2.69
CA LYS A 132 18.24 -2.34 -1.95
C LYS A 132 19.01 -1.38 -1.04
N THR A 133 18.98 -1.64 0.25
CA THR A 133 19.91 -0.99 1.19
C THR A 133 21.22 -1.78 1.17
N ALA A 134 22.36 -1.10 1.10
CA ALA A 134 23.65 -1.74 1.33
C ALA A 134 23.67 -2.41 2.72
N GLY A 135 24.12 -3.67 2.79
CA GLY A 135 24.60 -4.28 4.04
C GLY A 135 23.57 -4.90 5.01
N MET A 136 22.40 -5.40 4.57
CA MET A 136 21.51 -6.13 5.50
C MET A 136 20.89 -7.38 4.88
N LYS A 137 21.43 -8.56 5.25
CA LYS A 137 20.60 -9.69 5.74
C LYS A 137 21.36 -10.91 6.29
N THR A 138 22.61 -11.14 5.92
CA THR A 138 23.40 -12.27 6.45
C THR A 138 24.81 -11.79 6.82
N ARG A 139 25.41 -12.34 7.87
CA ARG A 139 26.80 -12.03 8.28
C ARG A 139 27.84 -12.64 7.33
N ASP A 140 27.36 -13.48 6.41
CA ASP A 140 28.16 -14.39 5.58
C ASP A 140 28.67 -13.68 4.30
N ILE A 141 27.91 -12.70 3.83
CA ILE A 141 28.40 -11.68 2.89
C ILE A 141 28.59 -10.47 3.78
N GLY A 142 29.84 -10.05 4.00
CA GLY A 142 30.16 -8.96 4.92
C GLY A 142 29.33 -7.69 4.67
N ARG A 143 29.54 -6.69 5.52
CA ARG A 143 28.93 -5.34 5.52
C ARG A 143 28.94 -4.57 4.17
N HIS A 144 29.37 -5.18 3.08
CA HIS A 144 29.69 -4.68 1.76
C HIS A 144 28.89 -5.46 0.69
N GLY A 145 27.63 -5.11 0.48
CA GLY A 145 26.98 -5.40 -0.80
C GLY A 145 27.14 -4.17 -1.68
N ALA A 146 27.60 -4.35 -2.94
CA ALA A 146 27.72 -3.23 -3.88
C ALA A 146 26.38 -2.52 -3.96
N ALA A 147 26.39 -1.23 -3.63
CA ALA A 147 25.27 -0.36 -3.87
C ALA A 147 25.76 0.80 -4.71
N ASP A 148 25.53 0.70 -6.02
CA ASP A 148 25.56 1.85 -6.90
C ASP A 148 24.75 2.98 -6.27
N ARG A 149 25.22 4.22 -6.40
CA ARG A 149 24.51 5.38 -5.90
C ARG A 149 24.48 6.43 -6.99
N GLY A 150 23.61 7.43 -6.82
CA GLY A 150 23.61 8.57 -7.73
C GLY A 150 23.83 9.86 -6.98
N TYR A 151 24.76 10.69 -7.43
CA TYR A 151 24.89 12.05 -6.92
C TYR A 151 23.91 12.97 -7.67
N VAL A 152 23.30 13.91 -6.95
CA VAL A 152 22.20 14.72 -7.48
C VAL A 152 22.14 16.06 -6.76
N LEU A 153 21.71 17.10 -7.45
CA LEU A 153 21.39 18.37 -6.79
C LEU A 153 20.31 18.19 -5.72
N ASP A 154 20.51 18.75 -4.52
CA ASP A 154 19.57 18.68 -3.39
C ASP A 154 18.13 19.02 -3.79
N LYS A 155 17.96 20.11 -4.56
CA LYS A 155 16.65 20.58 -5.03
C LYS A 155 15.95 19.55 -5.92
N VAL A 156 16.71 18.85 -6.77
CA VAL A 156 16.18 17.82 -7.68
C VAL A 156 15.74 16.60 -6.89
N GLN A 157 16.57 16.15 -5.94
CA GLN A 157 16.24 15.04 -5.05
C GLN A 157 14.99 15.34 -4.21
N ALA A 158 14.95 16.49 -3.55
CA ALA A 158 13.83 16.90 -2.69
C ALA A 158 12.52 17.00 -3.50
N LYS A 159 12.57 17.56 -4.70
CA LYS A 159 11.41 17.61 -5.60
C LYS A 159 10.93 16.21 -5.96
N TYR A 160 11.85 15.32 -6.35
CA TYR A 160 11.51 13.95 -6.72
C TYR A 160 10.93 13.13 -5.54
N ILE A 161 11.49 13.29 -4.32
CA ILE A 161 10.95 12.70 -3.10
C ILE A 161 9.51 13.18 -2.87
N LYS A 162 9.27 14.50 -2.91
CA LYS A 162 7.94 15.09 -2.70
C LYS A 162 6.92 14.58 -3.72
N GLU A 163 7.30 14.52 -4.99
CA GLU A 163 6.44 13.98 -6.06
C GLU A 163 6.13 12.50 -5.90
N THR A 164 7.09 11.72 -5.38
CA THR A 164 6.91 10.30 -5.10
C THR A 164 6.07 10.07 -3.85
N GLN A 165 6.25 10.88 -2.80
CA GLN A 165 5.44 10.85 -1.57
C GLN A 165 3.96 11.13 -1.82
N LYS A 166 3.62 12.01 -2.79
CA LYS A 166 2.22 12.23 -3.23
C LYS A 166 1.52 10.96 -3.73
N LYS A 167 2.27 9.89 -4.07
CA LYS A 167 1.75 8.60 -4.54
C LYS A 167 1.48 7.61 -3.39
N VAL A 168 1.80 7.97 -2.15
CA VAL A 168 1.50 7.14 -0.97
C VAL A 168 0.00 6.94 -0.88
N GLY A 169 -0.41 5.68 -0.76
CA GLY A 169 -1.83 5.31 -0.63
C GLY A 169 -2.60 5.20 -1.94
N ILE A 170 -1.96 5.27 -3.12
CA ILE A 170 -2.64 4.97 -4.39
C ILE A 170 -3.39 3.63 -4.30
N ALA A 171 -2.74 2.56 -3.82
CA ALA A 171 -3.36 1.24 -3.66
C ALA A 171 -4.65 1.25 -2.81
N LYS A 172 -4.73 2.15 -1.82
CA LYS A 172 -5.92 2.35 -0.99
C LYS A 172 -7.04 3.07 -1.74
N ALA A 173 -6.70 3.95 -2.67
CA ALA A 173 -7.66 4.76 -3.42
C ALA A 173 -8.66 3.88 -4.18
N GLY A 174 -8.25 2.74 -4.73
CA GLY A 174 -9.16 1.80 -5.40
C GLY A 174 -10.24 1.24 -4.45
N TRP A 175 -9.88 0.86 -3.22
CA TRP A 175 -10.87 0.40 -2.24
C TRP A 175 -11.72 1.55 -1.69
N ALA A 176 -11.12 2.73 -1.51
CA ALA A 176 -11.84 3.92 -1.08
C ALA A 176 -12.89 4.35 -2.11
N GLU A 177 -12.57 4.24 -3.40
CA GLU A 177 -13.52 4.47 -4.49
C GLU A 177 -14.69 3.49 -4.45
N CYS A 178 -14.43 2.18 -4.23
CA CYS A 178 -15.50 1.22 -4.01
C CYS A 178 -16.41 1.62 -2.83
N ALA A 179 -15.83 2.13 -1.73
CA ALA A 179 -16.60 2.61 -0.58
C ALA A 179 -17.45 3.84 -0.96
N SER A 180 -16.89 4.75 -1.77
CA SER A 180 -17.58 5.94 -2.28
C SER A 180 -18.83 5.56 -3.08
N MET A 181 -18.70 4.59 -4.00
CA MET A 181 -19.80 4.08 -4.83
C MET A 181 -20.91 3.40 -4.01
N LEU A 182 -20.60 2.88 -2.82
CA LEU A 182 -21.53 2.18 -1.93
C LEU A 182 -22.14 3.07 -0.84
N GLY A 183 -22.17 4.39 -1.05
CA GLY A 183 -22.78 5.33 -0.11
C GLY A 183 -21.77 6.21 0.62
N GLY A 184 -20.67 6.56 -0.03
CA GLY A 184 -19.76 7.64 0.37
C GLY A 184 -18.74 7.31 1.46
N PHE A 185 -18.08 8.36 1.97
CA PHE A 185 -17.01 8.26 2.96
C PHE A 185 -17.47 8.43 4.41
N ALA A 186 -18.78 8.40 4.64
CA ALA A 186 -19.34 8.52 5.98
C ALA A 186 -18.81 7.42 6.91
N ARG A 187 -18.72 7.74 8.21
CA ARG A 187 -18.23 6.80 9.22
C ARG A 187 -19.07 5.52 9.22
N VAL A 188 -18.38 4.38 9.11
CA VAL A 188 -18.94 3.04 9.27
C VAL A 188 -18.71 2.60 10.71
N LYS A 189 -19.78 2.23 11.41
CA LYS A 189 -19.74 1.79 12.81
C LYS A 189 -18.80 0.59 12.97
N GLY A 190 -17.88 0.65 13.93
CA GLY A 190 -16.92 -0.42 14.20
C GLY A 190 -15.82 -0.60 13.14
N VAL A 191 -15.71 0.31 12.16
CA VAL A 191 -14.67 0.28 11.12
C VAL A 191 -13.93 1.62 11.01
N GLY A 192 -14.66 2.74 11.09
CA GLY A 192 -14.10 4.08 10.90
C GLY A 192 -14.51 4.70 9.57
N PHE A 193 -13.69 5.60 9.03
CA PHE A 193 -13.98 6.32 7.79
C PHE A 193 -12.72 6.50 6.95
N VAL A 194 -12.89 6.69 5.64
CA VAL A 194 -11.79 6.97 4.71
C VAL A 194 -11.29 8.39 4.97
N GLN A 195 -10.01 8.54 5.27
CA GLN A 195 -9.40 9.84 5.56
C GLN A 195 -9.22 10.69 4.30
N GLY A 196 -9.30 12.02 4.45
CA GLY A 196 -9.31 12.96 3.32
C GLY A 196 -8.07 12.89 2.42
N TRP A 197 -6.90 12.51 2.95
CA TRP A 197 -5.71 12.34 2.13
C TRP A 197 -5.80 11.16 1.14
N ILE A 198 -6.60 10.13 1.47
CA ILE A 198 -6.89 9.02 0.56
C ILE A 198 -7.97 9.44 -0.44
N GLN A 199 -9.00 10.16 0.02
CA GLN A 199 -10.09 10.64 -0.85
C GLN A 199 -9.55 11.49 -2.02
N LYS A 200 -8.57 12.36 -1.75
CA LYS A 200 -7.89 13.18 -2.78
C LYS A 200 -7.20 12.37 -3.88
N LEU A 201 -6.89 11.08 -3.63
CA LEU A 201 -6.24 10.22 -4.63
C LEU A 201 -7.24 9.53 -5.56
N ILE A 202 -8.52 9.47 -5.17
CA ILE A 202 -9.55 8.76 -5.95
C ILE A 202 -9.73 9.42 -7.31
N SER A 203 -9.85 10.74 -7.37
CA SER A 203 -10.05 11.46 -8.64
C SER A 203 -8.94 11.25 -9.67
N LYS A 204 -7.71 10.95 -9.22
CA LYS A 204 -6.54 10.80 -10.10
C LYS A 204 -6.11 9.35 -10.32
N TYR A 205 -6.31 8.49 -9.33
CA TYR A 205 -5.77 7.13 -9.30
C TYR A 205 -6.79 6.07 -8.88
N GLY A 206 -8.04 6.47 -8.66
CA GLY A 206 -9.16 5.56 -8.47
C GLY A 206 -9.22 4.57 -9.63
N LYS A 207 -9.20 3.29 -9.29
CA LYS A 207 -9.41 2.15 -10.20
C LYS A 207 -10.26 1.06 -9.52
N GLY A 208 -11.11 1.50 -8.60
CA GLY A 208 -12.12 0.72 -7.92
C GLY A 208 -13.37 0.57 -8.79
N SER A 209 -14.02 -0.57 -8.69
CA SER A 209 -15.33 -0.81 -9.30
C SER A 209 -16.17 -1.68 -8.38
N VAL A 210 -17.48 -1.50 -8.49
CA VAL A 210 -18.46 -2.18 -7.65
C VAL A 210 -19.57 -2.71 -8.54
N THR A 211 -19.87 -4.00 -8.39
CA THR A 211 -21.07 -4.63 -8.96
C THR A 211 -21.98 -5.00 -7.80
N VAL A 212 -23.22 -4.49 -7.81
CA VAL A 212 -24.23 -4.81 -6.81
C VAL A 212 -25.33 -5.63 -7.46
N THR A 213 -25.60 -6.82 -6.94
CA THR A 213 -26.75 -7.64 -7.31
C THR A 213 -27.67 -7.80 -6.10
N ASP A 214 -28.77 -8.53 -6.29
CA ASP A 214 -29.67 -8.97 -5.21
C ASP A 214 -29.00 -9.99 -4.26
N LYS A 215 -27.98 -10.71 -4.74
CA LYS A 215 -27.34 -11.82 -4.01
C LYS A 215 -25.98 -11.46 -3.43
N TYR A 216 -25.22 -10.56 -4.07
CA TYR A 216 -23.85 -10.25 -3.68
C TYR A 216 -23.43 -8.83 -4.05
N VAL A 217 -22.35 -8.39 -3.41
CA VAL A 217 -21.59 -7.19 -3.79
C VAL A 217 -20.18 -7.62 -4.15
N GLU A 218 -19.76 -7.32 -5.36
CA GLU A 218 -18.39 -7.54 -5.83
C GLU A 218 -17.62 -6.22 -5.77
N LEU A 219 -16.43 -6.27 -5.17
CA LEU A 219 -15.50 -5.15 -5.10
C LEU A 219 -14.25 -5.51 -5.87
N LYS A 220 -13.88 -4.70 -6.87
CA LYS A 220 -12.67 -4.92 -7.68
C LYS A 220 -11.77 -3.71 -7.61
N ASN A 221 -10.49 -3.94 -7.27
CA ASN A 221 -9.44 -2.94 -7.29
C ASN A 221 -8.43 -3.27 -8.40
N SER A 222 -8.42 -2.46 -9.45
CA SER A 222 -7.61 -2.69 -10.66
C SER A 222 -6.25 -1.98 -10.63
N ILE A 223 -5.74 -1.64 -9.44
CA ILE A 223 -4.39 -1.07 -9.29
C ILE A 223 -3.36 -2.19 -9.50
N PRO A 224 -2.43 -2.08 -10.47
CA PRO A 224 -1.59 -3.21 -10.91
C PRO A 224 -0.76 -3.89 -9.82
N TRP A 225 -0.39 -3.16 -8.76
CA TRP A 225 0.42 -3.68 -7.65
C TRP A 225 -0.37 -3.92 -6.36
N ILE A 226 -1.70 -4.01 -6.42
CA ILE A 226 -2.53 -4.18 -5.21
C ILE A 226 -2.16 -5.43 -4.42
N GLY A 227 -1.85 -6.54 -5.09
CA GLY A 227 -1.44 -7.79 -4.44
C GLY A 227 -0.12 -7.70 -3.65
N ARG A 228 0.72 -6.69 -3.93
CA ARG A 228 1.92 -6.39 -3.13
C ARG A 228 1.59 -5.52 -1.92
N ALA A 229 0.60 -4.62 -2.06
CA ALA A 229 0.18 -3.71 -1.00
C ALA A 229 -0.80 -4.36 -0.01
N LEU A 230 -1.52 -5.40 -0.42
CA LEU A 230 -2.45 -6.19 0.39
C LEU A 230 -2.12 -7.66 0.24
N SER A 231 -1.51 -8.25 1.27
CA SER A 231 -1.17 -9.68 1.27
C SER A 231 -2.43 -10.54 1.31
N ARG A 232 -2.37 -11.76 0.73
CA ARG A 232 -3.46 -12.73 0.76
C ARG A 232 -3.95 -13.04 2.18
N SER A 233 -3.02 -13.12 3.15
CA SER A 233 -3.37 -13.33 4.55
C SER A 233 -4.18 -12.16 5.14
N ASN A 234 -3.80 -10.91 4.86
CA ASN A 234 -4.55 -9.75 5.33
C ASN A 234 -5.90 -9.60 4.63
N LEU A 235 -5.97 -9.94 3.34
CA LEU A 235 -7.24 -10.01 2.59
C LEU A 235 -8.18 -11.03 3.24
N GLN A 236 -7.71 -12.26 3.47
CA GLN A 236 -8.52 -13.32 4.08
C GLN A 236 -9.01 -12.93 5.49
N LYS A 237 -8.10 -12.45 6.35
CA LYS A 237 -8.47 -11.95 7.69
C LYS A 237 -9.55 -10.86 7.62
N THR A 238 -9.45 -9.96 6.64
CA THR A 238 -10.43 -8.88 6.46
C THR A 238 -11.79 -9.43 6.03
N LEU A 239 -11.81 -10.40 5.12
CA LEU A 239 -13.03 -11.08 4.68
C LEU A 239 -13.69 -11.85 5.84
N ASP A 240 -12.91 -12.56 6.65
CA ASP A 240 -13.41 -13.33 7.80
C ASP A 240 -14.07 -12.41 8.85
N ILE A 241 -13.43 -11.27 9.15
CA ILE A 241 -13.99 -10.26 10.06
C ILE A 241 -15.31 -9.73 9.50
N GLN A 242 -15.37 -9.46 8.18
CA GLN A 242 -16.57 -8.93 7.56
C GLN A 242 -17.70 -9.97 7.54
N ARG A 243 -17.40 -11.23 7.18
CA ARG A 243 -18.34 -12.36 7.23
C ARG A 243 -19.01 -12.46 8.60
N ASN A 244 -18.21 -12.39 9.67
CA ASN A 244 -18.70 -12.43 11.04
C ASN A 244 -19.53 -11.19 11.41
N THR A 245 -19.14 -10.01 10.91
CA THR A 245 -19.87 -8.76 11.15
C THR A 245 -21.23 -8.78 10.46
N LEU A 246 -21.27 -9.22 9.20
CA LEU A 246 -22.51 -9.38 8.43
C LEU A 246 -23.45 -10.38 9.13
N ALA A 247 -22.95 -11.55 9.53
CA ALA A 247 -23.77 -12.54 10.22
C ALA A 247 -24.43 -11.97 11.50
N LYS A 248 -23.70 -11.17 12.28
CA LYS A 248 -24.24 -10.48 13.47
C LYS A 248 -25.29 -9.43 13.10
N SER A 249 -25.06 -8.67 12.03
CA SER A 249 -25.99 -7.64 11.55
C SER A 249 -27.33 -8.24 11.13
N VAL A 250 -27.30 -9.32 10.34
CA VAL A 250 -28.51 -10.04 9.89
C VAL A 250 -29.34 -10.54 11.06
N ILE A 251 -28.70 -11.17 12.04
CA ILE A 251 -29.39 -11.64 13.26
C ILE A 251 -30.03 -10.47 14.01
N ALA A 252 -29.36 -9.31 14.07
CA ALA A 252 -29.88 -8.13 14.74
C ALA A 252 -31.09 -7.52 14.02
N ILE A 253 -31.05 -7.43 12.68
CA ILE A 253 -32.16 -6.92 11.85
C ILE A 253 -33.40 -7.81 12.05
N VAL A 254 -33.23 -9.13 11.94
CA VAL A 254 -34.34 -10.07 12.10
C VAL A 254 -34.95 -9.96 13.50
N LYS A 255 -34.14 -9.92 14.55
CA LYS A 255 -34.62 -9.72 15.92
C LYS A 255 -35.41 -8.42 16.09
N HIS A 256 -34.92 -7.33 15.48
CA HIS A 256 -35.60 -6.04 15.49
C HIS A 256 -36.97 -6.14 14.80
N ASN A 257 -37.04 -6.81 13.65
CA ASN A 257 -38.28 -6.98 12.90
C ASN A 257 -39.29 -7.88 13.64
N SER A 258 -38.83 -8.97 14.26
CA SER A 258 -39.69 -9.83 15.10
C SER A 258 -40.28 -9.07 16.28
N LYS A 259 -39.48 -8.21 16.94
CA LYS A 259 -39.96 -7.33 18.02
C LYS A 259 -41.00 -6.33 17.52
N LYS A 260 -40.74 -5.67 16.38
CA LYS A 260 -41.67 -4.72 15.78
C LYS A 260 -43.01 -5.36 15.40
N ALA A 261 -42.99 -6.63 15.00
CA ALA A 261 -44.16 -7.41 14.64
C ALA A 261 -44.89 -8.05 15.84
N GLY A 262 -44.46 -7.81 17.08
CA GLY A 262 -45.13 -8.29 18.29
C GLY A 262 -44.86 -9.76 18.65
N PHE A 263 -43.88 -10.40 18.04
CA PHE A 263 -43.54 -11.81 18.27
C PHE A 263 -42.47 -12.02 19.36
N ALA A 264 -42.18 -11.03 20.19
CA ALA A 264 -41.03 -11.03 21.10
C ALA A 264 -41.40 -10.55 22.51
#